data_AF-G0HSD5-F1
#
_entry.id   AF-G0HSD5-F1
#
_cell.length_a   1.000
_cell.length_b   1.000
_cell.length_c   1.000
_cell.angle_alpha   90.00
_cell.angle_beta   90.00
_cell.angle_gamma   90.00
#
_symmetry.space_group_name_H-M   'P 1'
#
loop_
_entity.id
_entity.type
_entity.pdbx_description
1 polymer ?
#
loop_
_entity_poly.entity_id
_entity_poly.type
_entity_poly.pdbx_seq_one_letter_code
_entity_poly.pdbx_strand_id
1 'polypeptide(L)'
;MSTTTETTQTYDVSTGNWKAGVLGGIAGSAVMGALILVMNTATLAVAIPSLYGLAPPPSPAAGLVVHLSHGAVMGVMFAGLARVLNLESSGKLLGLGVGWGVATWVLFAALLMPVWLGAVGSPASPPFPNFAPPSLLWHVVYGGVLAVVYAATVDRI
;
A
#
# COMPACT_ATOMS: atom_id res chain seq x y z
N MET A 1 -36.78 -35.38 -9.00
CA MET A 1 -35.80 -34.66 -8.16
C MET A 1 -34.64 -34.28 -9.06
N SER A 2 -34.34 -33.00 -9.24
CA SER A 2 -33.18 -32.55 -10.03
C SER A 2 -32.01 -32.31 -9.09
N THR A 3 -30.91 -33.01 -9.32
CA THR A 3 -29.66 -32.80 -8.60
C THR A 3 -28.92 -31.63 -9.27
N THR A 4 -28.93 -30.46 -8.63
CA THR A 4 -28.07 -29.33 -9.03
C THR A 4 -26.64 -29.66 -8.62
N THR A 5 -25.76 -29.84 -9.59
CA THR A 5 -24.31 -29.89 -9.34
C THR A 5 -23.83 -28.48 -9.03
N GLU A 6 -23.65 -28.18 -7.75
CA GLU A 6 -22.97 -26.98 -7.29
C GLU A 6 -21.49 -27.11 -7.67
N THR A 7 -21.06 -26.36 -8.68
CA THR A 7 -19.64 -26.21 -8.99
C THR A 7 -19.07 -25.23 -7.98
N THR A 8 -18.55 -25.73 -6.86
CA THR A 8 -17.73 -24.95 -5.95
C THR A 8 -16.46 -24.54 -6.72
N GLN A 9 -16.48 -23.34 -7.31
CA GLN A 9 -15.28 -22.66 -7.77
C GLN A 9 -14.44 -22.37 -6.53
N THR A 10 -13.58 -23.32 -6.14
CA THR A 10 -12.46 -23.01 -5.25
C THR A 10 -11.58 -22.04 -6.00
N TYR A 11 -11.72 -20.75 -5.72
CA TYR A 11 -10.76 -19.74 -6.13
C TYR A 11 -9.43 -20.10 -5.48
N ASP A 12 -8.61 -20.88 -6.18
CA ASP A 12 -7.27 -21.19 -5.72
C ASP A 12 -6.43 -19.93 -5.88
N VAL A 13 -6.25 -19.21 -4.76
CA VAL A 13 -5.42 -18.00 -4.67
C VAL A 13 -3.93 -18.34 -4.86
N SER A 14 -3.57 -19.59 -5.20
CA SER A 14 -2.19 -20.10 -5.27
C SER A 14 -1.32 -19.60 -6.42
N THR A 15 -1.82 -18.79 -7.35
CA THR A 15 -1.05 -18.48 -8.58
C THR A 15 -0.60 -17.01 -8.73
N GLY A 16 -0.56 -16.27 -7.63
CA GLY A 16 0.26 -15.06 -7.45
C GLY A 16 0.44 -14.93 -5.94
N ASN A 17 1.66 -15.09 -5.43
CA ASN A 17 1.87 -15.32 -4.00
C ASN A 17 1.48 -14.09 -3.18
N TRP A 18 0.19 -14.01 -2.82
CA TRP A 18 -0.37 -12.87 -2.11
C TRP A 18 0.27 -12.71 -0.73
N LYS A 19 0.79 -13.79 -0.12
CA LYS A 19 1.55 -13.71 1.13
C LYS A 19 2.87 -12.97 0.92
N ALA A 20 3.59 -13.25 -0.18
CA ALA A 20 4.77 -12.47 -0.57
C ALA A 20 4.41 -11.01 -0.83
N GLY A 21 3.22 -10.76 -1.42
CA GLY A 21 2.66 -9.43 -1.57
C GLY A 21 2.45 -8.72 -0.24
N VAL A 22 1.78 -9.37 0.72
CA VAL A 22 1.56 -8.84 2.08
C VAL A 22 2.88 -8.55 2.77
N LEU A 23 3.83 -9.50 2.74
CA LEU A 23 5.14 -9.33 3.38
C LEU A 23 5.91 -8.15 2.77
N GLY A 24 5.96 -8.06 1.45
CA GLY A 24 6.58 -6.93 0.76
C GLY A 24 5.88 -5.61 1.05
N GLY A 25 4.54 -5.62 1.11
CA GLY A 25 3.74 -4.43 1.38
C GLY A 25 3.96 -3.89 2.79
N ILE A 26 4.00 -4.78 3.78
CA ILE A 26 4.32 -4.42 5.17
C ILE A 26 5.76 -3.91 5.26
N ALA A 27 6.73 -4.60 4.66
CA ALA A 27 8.13 -4.18 4.69
C ALA A 27 8.33 -2.81 4.02
N GLY A 28 7.76 -2.61 2.83
CA GLY A 28 7.82 -1.34 2.13
C GLY A 28 7.16 -0.22 2.92
N SER A 29 6.00 -0.49 3.54
CA SER A 29 5.29 0.50 4.35
C SER A 29 6.02 0.82 5.65
N ALA A 30 6.74 -0.15 6.24
CA ALA A 30 7.57 0.09 7.40
C ALA A 30 8.74 1.03 7.07
N VAL A 31 9.45 0.79 5.95
CA VAL A 31 10.54 1.66 5.49
C VAL A 31 10.01 3.06 5.15
N MET A 32 8.89 3.12 4.42
CA MET A 32 8.21 4.38 4.13
C MET A 32 7.78 5.12 5.40
N GLY A 33 7.21 4.41 6.37
CA GLY A 33 6.80 4.95 7.66
C GLY A 33 7.98 5.52 8.44
N ALA A 34 9.13 4.85 8.44
CA ALA A 34 10.36 5.37 9.04
C ALA A 34 10.82 6.68 8.38
N LEU A 35 10.78 6.78 7.05
CA LEU A 35 11.08 8.02 6.33
C LEU A 35 10.10 9.15 6.72
N ILE A 36 8.80 8.83 6.81
CA ILE A 36 7.79 9.80 7.22
C ILE A 36 8.04 10.28 8.66
N LEU A 37 8.40 9.38 9.59
CA LEU A 37 8.71 9.77 10.97
C LEU A 37 9.85 10.79 11.04
N VAL A 38 10.87 10.63 10.20
CA VAL A 38 12.04 11.54 10.16
C VAL A 38 11.74 12.84 9.41
N MET A 39 10.98 12.79 8.32
CA MET A 39 10.80 13.92 7.41
C MET A 39 9.53 14.74 7.68
N ASN A 40 8.46 14.10 8.17
CA ASN A 40 7.18 14.73 8.47
C ASN A 40 6.33 13.87 9.43
N THR A 41 6.68 13.89 10.71
CA THR A 41 6.00 13.09 11.75
C THR A 41 4.49 13.35 11.82
N ALA A 42 4.03 14.58 11.53
CA ALA A 42 2.61 14.95 11.56
C ALA A 42 1.76 14.14 10.58
N THR A 43 2.34 13.67 9.48
CA THR A 43 1.64 12.81 8.51
C THR A 43 1.21 11.48 9.15
N LEU A 44 2.09 10.84 9.93
CA LEU A 44 1.76 9.62 10.67
C LEU A 44 1.01 9.89 11.97
N ALA A 45 1.31 10.98 12.68
CA ALA A 45 0.69 11.24 13.96
C ALA A 45 -0.76 11.73 13.84
N VAL A 46 -1.10 12.43 12.76
CA VAL A 46 -2.41 13.10 12.62
C VAL A 46 -3.10 12.68 11.33
N ALA A 47 -2.51 12.93 10.16
CA ALA A 47 -3.22 12.78 8.89
C ALA A 47 -3.69 11.34 8.64
N ILE A 48 -2.77 10.37 8.69
CA ILE A 48 -3.10 8.96 8.45
C ILE A 48 -4.15 8.41 9.44
N PRO A 49 -4.01 8.54 10.77
CA PRO A 49 -5.02 8.04 11.70
C PRO A 49 -6.36 8.80 11.60
N SER A 50 -6.35 10.09 11.20
CA SER A 50 -7.59 10.85 11.00
C SER A 50 -8.51 10.26 9.94
N LEU A 51 -7.97 9.57 8.92
CA LEU A 51 -8.76 8.88 7.89
C LEU A 51 -9.81 7.93 8.52
N TYR A 52 -9.52 7.40 9.69
CA TYR A 52 -10.37 6.45 10.42
C TYR A 52 -10.93 7.03 11.73
N GLY A 53 -10.87 8.34 11.92
CA GLY A 53 -11.31 9.00 13.16
C GLY A 53 -10.47 8.63 14.39
N LEU A 54 -9.25 8.13 14.20
CA LEU A 54 -8.34 7.74 15.29
C LEU A 54 -7.49 8.90 15.81
N ALA A 55 -7.65 10.09 15.25
CA ALA A 55 -7.05 11.33 15.71
C ALA A 55 -8.07 12.48 15.55
N PRO A 56 -8.15 13.44 16.49
CA PRO A 56 -7.30 13.61 17.69
C PRO A 56 -7.60 12.65 18.87
N PRO A 57 -6.65 12.47 19.83
CA PRO A 57 -5.32 13.09 19.90
C PRO A 57 -4.30 12.48 18.91
N PRO A 58 -3.19 13.18 18.59
CA PRO A 58 -2.15 12.64 17.72
C PRO A 58 -1.55 11.32 18.24
N SER A 59 -1.41 10.32 17.37
CA SER A 59 -0.86 9.02 17.72
C SER A 59 -0.04 8.43 16.56
N PRO A 60 1.31 8.59 16.58
CA PRO A 60 2.18 7.99 15.57
C PRO A 60 2.04 6.47 15.47
N ALA A 61 1.78 5.79 16.60
CA ALA A 61 1.58 4.35 16.64
C ALA A 61 0.29 3.93 15.89
N ALA A 62 -0.83 4.62 16.14
CA ALA A 62 -2.08 4.35 15.42
C ALA A 62 -1.92 4.60 13.92
N GLY A 63 -1.26 5.71 13.55
CA GLY A 63 -0.93 5.99 12.15
C GLY A 63 -0.04 4.94 11.51
N LEU A 64 0.96 4.42 12.23
CA LEU A 64 1.82 3.36 11.73
C LEU A 64 1.04 2.07 11.48
N VAL A 65 0.16 1.66 12.40
CA VAL A 65 -0.71 0.48 12.22
C VAL A 65 -1.58 0.62 10.98
N VAL A 66 -2.24 1.78 10.82
CA VAL A 66 -3.06 2.08 9.64
C VAL A 66 -2.20 2.08 8.38
N HIS A 67 -1.00 2.66 8.43
CA HIS A 67 -0.11 2.74 7.28
C HIS A 67 0.35 1.36 6.81
N LEU A 68 0.82 0.52 7.75
CA LEU A 68 1.23 -0.87 7.48
C LEU A 68 0.06 -1.70 6.94
N SER A 69 -1.15 -1.47 7.44
CA SER A 69 -2.36 -2.14 6.96
C SER A 69 -2.66 -1.81 5.50
N HIS A 70 -2.59 -0.55 5.10
CA HIS A 70 -2.69 -0.19 3.68
C HIS A 70 -1.55 -0.77 2.86
N GLY A 71 -0.32 -0.75 3.39
CA GLY A 71 0.84 -1.38 2.74
C GLY A 71 0.59 -2.84 2.41
N ALA A 72 0.06 -3.62 3.36
CA ALA A 72 -0.31 -5.01 3.15
C ALA A 72 -1.35 -5.18 2.03
N VAL A 73 -2.43 -4.39 2.05
CA VAL A 73 -3.49 -4.42 1.04
C VAL A 73 -2.95 -4.08 -0.35
N MET A 74 -2.17 -3.02 -0.45
CA MET A 74 -1.53 -2.61 -1.71
C MET A 74 -0.50 -3.66 -2.18
N GLY A 75 0.13 -4.38 -1.26
CA GLY A 75 1.03 -5.48 -1.58
C GLY A 75 0.33 -6.68 -2.19
N VAL A 76 -0.88 -7.02 -1.73
CA VAL A 76 -1.72 -8.03 -2.39
C VAL A 76 -2.09 -7.60 -3.81
N MET A 77 -2.48 -6.33 -3.99
CA MET A 77 -2.80 -5.79 -5.32
C MET A 77 -1.58 -5.84 -6.27
N PHE A 78 -0.39 -5.51 -5.76
CA PHE A 78 0.85 -5.62 -6.50
C PHE A 78 1.13 -7.06 -6.95
N ALA A 79 0.98 -8.05 -6.06
CA ALA A 79 1.17 -9.47 -6.39
C ALA A 79 0.19 -9.92 -7.50
N GLY A 80 -1.08 -9.49 -7.41
CA GLY A 80 -2.08 -9.75 -8.44
C GLY A 80 -1.71 -9.11 -9.78
N LEU A 81 -1.21 -7.88 -9.77
CA LEU A 81 -0.78 -7.17 -10.98
C LEU A 81 0.46 -7.83 -11.63
N ALA A 82 1.47 -8.17 -10.83
CA ALA A 82 2.67 -8.87 -11.29
C ALA A 82 2.32 -10.19 -11.99
N ARG A 83 1.34 -10.91 -11.44
CA ARG A 83 0.79 -12.12 -12.05
C ARG A 83 0.10 -11.83 -13.37
N VAL A 84 -0.85 -10.89 -13.42
CA VAL A 84 -1.61 -10.59 -14.65
C VAL A 84 -0.68 -10.20 -15.80
N LEU A 85 0.43 -9.53 -15.47
CA LEU A 85 1.46 -9.12 -16.42
C LEU A 85 2.50 -10.22 -16.73
N ASN A 86 2.41 -11.41 -16.11
CA ASN A 86 3.35 -12.53 -16.24
C ASN A 86 4.82 -12.09 -16.10
N LEU A 87 5.11 -11.31 -15.05
CA LEU A 87 6.46 -10.80 -14.81
C LEU A 87 7.27 -11.77 -13.95
N GLU A 88 8.30 -12.36 -14.55
CA GLU A 88 9.15 -13.34 -13.87
C GLU A 88 10.57 -12.81 -13.58
N SER A 89 11.01 -11.75 -14.27
CA SER A 89 12.37 -11.22 -14.06
C SER A 89 12.42 -10.13 -12.99
N SER A 90 13.46 -10.17 -12.14
CA SER A 90 13.65 -9.22 -11.04
C SER A 90 13.67 -7.76 -11.51
N GLY A 91 14.26 -7.48 -12.68
CA GLY A 91 14.28 -6.13 -13.25
C GLY A 91 12.89 -5.62 -13.64
N LYS A 92 12.04 -6.48 -14.21
CA LYS A 92 10.65 -6.12 -14.55
C LYS A 92 9.81 -5.92 -13.29
N LEU A 93 10.00 -6.77 -12.27
CA LEU A 93 9.32 -6.63 -10.98
C LEU A 93 9.73 -5.33 -10.27
N LEU A 94 11.01 -4.95 -10.31
CA LEU A 94 11.47 -3.69 -9.75
C LEU A 94 10.88 -2.48 -10.50
N GLY A 95 10.87 -2.52 -11.84
CA GLY A 95 10.23 -1.50 -12.65
C GLY A 95 8.73 -1.37 -12.35
N LEU A 96 8.03 -2.50 -12.20
CA LEU A 96 6.64 -2.52 -11.74
C LEU A 96 6.51 -1.92 -10.33
N GLY A 97 7.44 -2.23 -9.42
CA GLY A 97 7.47 -1.69 -8.05
C GLY A 97 7.55 -0.16 -8.03
N VAL A 98 8.47 0.41 -8.80
CA VAL A 98 8.57 1.87 -8.94
C VAL A 98 7.30 2.45 -9.53
N GLY A 99 6.78 1.87 -10.62
CA GLY A 99 5.51 2.30 -11.22
C GLY A 99 4.33 2.21 -10.26
N TRP A 100 4.28 1.16 -9.45
CA TRP A 100 3.29 0.95 -8.40
C TRP A 100 3.40 1.99 -7.28
N GLY A 101 4.61 2.35 -6.88
CA GLY A 101 4.87 3.45 -5.96
C GLY A 101 4.35 4.78 -6.50
N VAL A 102 4.64 5.09 -7.77
CA VAL A 102 4.12 6.31 -8.40
C VAL A 102 2.59 6.28 -8.50
N ALA A 103 2.00 5.16 -8.91
CA ALA A 103 0.55 5.01 -9.02
C ALA A 103 -0.15 5.16 -7.66
N THR A 104 0.39 4.54 -6.61
CA THR A 104 -0.15 4.67 -5.24
C THR A 104 -0.05 6.09 -4.73
N TRP A 105 1.06 6.79 -5.01
CA TRP A 105 1.22 8.21 -4.69
C TRP A 105 0.17 9.09 -5.37
N VAL A 106 0.02 8.96 -6.70
CA VAL A 106 -0.94 9.77 -7.45
C VAL A 106 -2.37 9.48 -6.98
N LEU A 107 -2.79 8.22 -6.99
CA LEU A 107 -4.18 7.86 -6.77
C LEU A 107 -4.59 8.00 -5.31
N PHE A 108 -3.78 7.49 -4.38
CA PHE A 108 -4.16 7.42 -2.98
C PHE A 108 -3.69 8.63 -2.18
N ALA A 109 -2.43 9.07 -2.34
CA ALA A 109 -1.91 10.17 -1.53
C ALA A 109 -2.28 11.56 -2.08
N ALA A 110 -2.16 11.78 -3.39
CA ALA A 110 -2.41 13.10 -3.98
C ALA A 110 -3.90 13.38 -4.22
N LEU A 111 -4.69 12.35 -4.54
CA LEU A 111 -6.10 12.50 -4.89
C LEU A 111 -7.05 12.00 -3.78
N LEU A 112 -6.99 10.73 -3.40
CA LEU A 112 -7.97 10.16 -2.47
C LEU A 112 -7.84 10.72 -1.04
N MET A 113 -6.61 10.77 -0.50
CA MET A 113 -6.34 11.20 0.87
C MET A 113 -6.92 12.59 1.20
N PRO A 114 -6.66 13.67 0.43
CA PRO A 114 -7.25 14.98 0.73
C PRO A 114 -8.78 14.99 0.70
N VAL A 115 -9.42 14.25 -0.22
CA VAL A 115 -10.88 14.12 -0.27
C VAL A 115 -11.40 13.41 0.98
N TRP A 116 -10.77 12.31 1.37
CA TRP A 116 -11.15 11.54 2.55
C TRP A 116 -10.97 12.38 3.82
N LEU A 117 -9.81 13.03 3.99
CA LEU A 117 -9.52 13.89 5.14
C LEU A 117 -10.52 15.04 5.26
N GLY A 118 -10.90 15.65 4.13
CA GLY A 118 -11.96 16.66 4.10
C GLY A 118 -13.31 16.10 4.53
N ALA A 119 -13.69 14.91 4.04
CA ALA A 119 -14.96 14.26 4.36
C ALA A 119 -15.09 13.89 5.85
N VAL A 120 -14.00 13.48 6.51
CA VAL A 120 -13.99 13.16 7.95
C VAL A 120 -13.74 14.39 8.84
N GLY A 121 -13.58 15.59 8.26
CA GLY A 121 -13.32 16.82 9.00
C GLY A 121 -11.96 16.84 9.71
N SER A 122 -10.94 16.18 9.14
CA SER A 122 -9.62 16.12 9.75
C SER A 122 -8.98 17.51 9.85
N PRO A 123 -8.32 17.84 10.98
CA PRO A 123 -7.56 19.08 11.10
C PRO A 123 -6.30 19.10 10.21
N ALA A 124 -5.89 17.94 9.67
CA ALA A 124 -4.71 17.78 8.82
C ALA A 124 -5.09 17.54 7.36
N SER A 125 -6.10 18.25 6.85
CA SER A 125 -6.56 18.12 5.46
C SER A 125 -5.78 19.05 4.52
N PRO A 126 -4.88 18.54 3.67
CA PRO A 126 -4.20 19.38 2.67
C PRO A 126 -5.15 19.78 1.53
N PRO A 127 -4.82 20.83 0.76
CA PRO A 127 -5.60 21.20 -0.44
C PRO A 127 -5.67 20.07 -1.46
N PHE A 128 -6.80 19.95 -2.15
CA PHE A 128 -6.96 19.01 -3.26
C PHE A 128 -6.59 19.68 -4.60
N PRO A 129 -5.77 19.05 -5.47
CA PRO A 129 -4.98 17.84 -5.23
C PRO A 129 -3.66 18.13 -4.48
N ASN A 130 -3.15 17.14 -3.73
CA ASN A 130 -1.96 17.30 -2.88
C ASN A 130 -0.69 16.64 -3.48
N PHE A 131 -0.13 17.22 -4.55
CA PHE A 131 1.12 16.74 -5.14
C PHE A 131 2.36 17.26 -4.37
N ALA A 132 2.79 16.52 -3.36
CA ALA A 132 3.97 16.86 -2.56
C ALA A 132 5.21 16.05 -3.01
N PRO A 133 6.33 16.70 -3.42
CA PRO A 133 7.54 15.99 -3.85
C PRO A 133 8.15 15.03 -2.81
N PRO A 134 8.22 15.36 -1.49
CA PRO A 134 8.66 14.40 -0.49
C PRO A 134 7.81 13.13 -0.45
N SER A 135 6.49 13.26 -0.69
CA SER A 135 5.57 12.12 -0.73
C SER A 135 5.87 11.18 -1.89
N LEU A 136 6.25 11.70 -3.07
CA LEU A 136 6.67 10.86 -4.20
C LEU A 136 7.87 9.99 -3.82
N LEU A 137 8.89 10.55 -3.18
CA LEU A 137 10.06 9.80 -2.71
C LEU A 137 9.67 8.63 -1.81
N TRP A 138 8.83 8.90 -0.81
CA TRP A 138 8.36 7.88 0.15
C TRP A 138 7.65 6.71 -0.53
N HIS A 139 6.79 7.00 -1.51
CA HIS A 139 6.04 5.97 -2.22
C HIS A 139 6.88 5.20 -3.24
N VAL A 140 7.86 5.84 -3.88
CA VAL A 140 8.85 5.14 -4.73
C VAL A 140 9.68 4.17 -3.88
N VAL A 141 10.10 4.58 -2.67
CA VAL A 141 10.80 3.69 -1.74
C VAL A 141 9.90 2.52 -1.31
N TYR A 142 8.64 2.80 -0.97
CA TYR A 142 7.64 1.76 -0.68
C TYR A 142 7.58 0.72 -1.81
N GLY A 143 7.36 1.17 -3.05
CA GLY A 143 7.22 0.30 -4.21
C GLY A 143 8.49 -0.49 -4.54
N GLY A 144 9.67 0.13 -4.38
CA GLY A 144 10.95 -0.53 -4.56
C GLY A 144 11.19 -1.64 -3.53
N VAL A 145 10.99 -1.35 -2.24
CA VAL A 145 11.17 -2.35 -1.16
C VAL A 145 10.16 -3.48 -1.30
N LEU A 146 8.89 -3.17 -1.57
CA LEU A 146 7.84 -4.13 -1.89
C LEU A 146 8.29 -5.09 -2.99
N ALA A 147 8.75 -4.57 -4.14
CA ALA A 147 9.15 -5.39 -5.27
C ALA A 147 10.36 -6.28 -4.95
N VAL A 148 11.35 -5.76 -4.22
CA VAL A 148 12.53 -6.54 -3.79
C VAL A 148 12.12 -7.68 -2.87
N VAL A 149 11.30 -7.41 -1.85
CA VAL A 149 10.84 -8.43 -0.90
C VAL A 149 9.93 -9.45 -1.58
N TYR A 150 9.04 -8.99 -2.46
CA TYR A 150 8.18 -9.87 -3.26
C TYR A 150 9.01 -10.81 -4.12
N ALA A 151 9.94 -10.28 -4.93
CA ALA A 151 10.82 -11.09 -5.78
C ALA A 151 11.66 -12.09 -4.97
N ALA A 152 12.08 -11.70 -3.75
CA ALA A 152 12.83 -12.58 -2.87
C ALA A 152 11.97 -13.66 -2.19
N THR A 153 10.64 -13.56 -2.15
CA THR A 153 9.80 -14.47 -1.36
C THR A 153 8.73 -15.19 -2.15
N VAL A 154 8.40 -14.72 -3.36
CA VAL A 154 7.32 -15.27 -4.20
C VAL A 154 7.41 -16.77 -4.42
N ASP A 155 8.61 -17.34 -4.53
CA ASP A 155 8.83 -18.79 -4.74
C ASP A 155 9.09 -19.58 -3.45
N ARG A 156 9.03 -18.93 -2.28
CA ARG A 156 9.47 -19.51 -1.00
C ARG A 156 8.35 -19.75 0.02
N ILE A 157 7.16 -19.15 -0.13
CA ILE A 157 6.08 -19.13 0.90
C ILE A 157 4.67 -19.38 0.37
#